data_AF-A0A842KST0-F1
#
_entry.id   AF-A0A842KST0-F1
#
_cell.length_a   1.000
_cell.length_b   1.000
_cell.length_c   1.000
_cell.angle_alpha   90.00
_cell.angle_beta   90.00
_cell.angle_gamma   90.00
#
_symmetry.space_group_name_H-M   'P 1'
#
loop_
_entity.id
_entity.type
_entity.pdbx_description
1 polymer ?
#
loop_
_entity_poly.entity_id
_entity_poly.type
_entity_poly.pdbx_seq_one_letter_code
_entity_poly.pdbx_strand_id
1 'polypeptide(L)'
;MKIKNIEKMIQFLGRLVRIILRALNGIVPKRRDLVVFISIPDFTDNSMALFEYMDSLDEDFELVWIVKNPRDDLDIKQYKAYHLPAILKILRAGYIISTHGNLRRVRVPSQVFVNVWHGMPLKAMGYAENRDLVLPFNFDDENYYL
;
A
#
# COMPACT_ATOMS: atom_id res chain seq x y z
N MET A 1 6.89 -28.20 -19.67
CA MET A 1 7.45 -28.49 -18.33
C MET A 1 8.38 -27.39 -17.79
N LYS A 2 9.31 -26.82 -18.59
CA LYS A 2 10.24 -25.77 -18.14
C LYS A 2 9.58 -24.45 -17.67
N ILE A 3 8.50 -24.00 -18.34
CA ILE A 3 7.81 -22.73 -18.02
C ILE A 3 7.18 -22.76 -16.62
N LYS A 4 6.50 -23.86 -16.25
CA LYS A 4 5.90 -24.03 -14.92
C LYS A 4 6.92 -23.98 -13.77
N ASN A 5 8.16 -24.39 -14.00
CA ASN A 5 9.22 -24.33 -12.99
C ASN A 5 9.74 -22.90 -12.79
N ILE A 6 9.81 -22.10 -13.87
CA ILE A 6 10.21 -20.69 -13.81
C ILE A 6 9.13 -19.89 -13.06
N GLU A 7 7.86 -20.10 -13.35
CA GLU A 7 6.75 -19.44 -12.64
C GLU A 7 6.77 -19.74 -11.14
N LYS A 8 6.98 -21.02 -10.77
CA LYS A 8 7.13 -21.42 -9.36
C LYS A 8 8.32 -20.74 -8.70
N MET A 9 9.45 -20.63 -9.39
CA MET A 9 10.64 -19.95 -8.88
C MET A 9 10.40 -18.45 -8.65
N ILE A 10 9.75 -17.75 -9.58
CA ILE A 10 9.38 -16.34 -9.44
C ILE A 10 8.42 -16.14 -8.25
N GLN A 11 7.42 -17.01 -8.11
CA GLN A 11 6.49 -16.95 -6.98
C GLN A 11 7.21 -17.17 -5.65
N PHE A 12 8.14 -18.12 -5.59
CA PHE A 12 8.96 -18.39 -4.42
C PHE A 12 9.83 -17.19 -4.05
N LEU A 13 10.53 -16.61 -5.03
CA LEU A 13 11.35 -15.42 -4.83
C LEU A 13 10.52 -14.24 -4.33
N GLY A 14 9.35 -14.01 -4.93
CA GLY A 14 8.43 -12.97 -4.49
C GLY A 14 7.91 -13.17 -3.06
N ARG A 15 7.77 -14.43 -2.60
CA ARG A 15 7.43 -14.73 -1.19
C ARG A 15 8.59 -14.38 -0.27
N LEU A 16 9.82 -14.76 -0.60
CA LEU A 16 11.00 -14.44 0.19
C LEU A 16 11.20 -12.92 0.33
N VAL A 17 11.08 -12.17 -0.78
CA VAL A 17 11.18 -10.71 -0.76
C VAL A 17 10.14 -10.10 0.19
N ARG A 18 8.89 -10.56 0.17
CA ARG A 18 7.85 -10.07 1.08
C ARG A 18 8.16 -10.37 2.56
N ILE A 19 8.70 -11.54 2.87
CA ILE A 19 9.09 -11.92 4.23
C ILE A 19 10.20 -10.99 4.74
N ILE A 20 11.24 -10.79 3.92
CA ILE A 20 12.37 -9.91 4.26
C ILE A 20 11.87 -8.48 4.45
N LEU A 21 11.06 -7.95 3.52
CA LEU A 21 10.50 -6.61 3.63
C LEU A 21 9.64 -6.45 4.89
N ARG A 22 8.80 -7.43 5.23
CA ARG A 22 7.98 -7.40 6.44
C ARG A 22 8.85 -7.44 7.71
N ALA A 23 9.92 -8.24 7.72
CA ALA A 23 10.86 -8.30 8.84
C ALA A 23 11.60 -6.97 9.04
N LEU A 24 12.14 -6.39 7.96
CA LEU A 24 12.74 -5.05 7.98
C LEU A 24 11.73 -4.00 8.45
N ASN A 25 10.50 -4.09 7.97
CA ASN A 25 9.41 -3.22 8.40
C ASN A 25 9.12 -3.38 9.89
N GLY A 26 9.22 -4.58 10.47
CA GLY A 26 9.03 -4.76 11.90
C GLY A 26 10.09 -4.06 12.76
N ILE A 27 11.32 -3.94 12.26
CA ILE A 27 12.49 -3.41 13.00
C ILE A 27 12.62 -1.89 12.83
N VAL A 28 12.29 -1.36 11.66
CA VAL A 28 12.44 0.07 11.35
C VAL A 28 11.47 0.91 12.19
N PRO A 29 11.95 1.91 12.97
CA PRO A 29 11.10 2.80 13.75
C PRO A 29 10.11 3.58 12.88
N LYS A 30 8.86 3.70 13.36
CA LYS A 30 7.79 4.42 12.66
C LYS A 30 7.74 5.89 13.04
N ARG A 31 7.59 6.73 12.03
CA ARG A 31 7.38 8.18 12.13
C ARG A 31 5.89 8.47 12.14
N ARG A 32 5.39 8.98 13.26
CA ARG A 32 3.96 9.32 13.44
C ARG A 32 3.56 10.57 12.66
N ASP A 33 4.52 11.34 12.19
CA ASP A 33 4.37 12.51 11.33
C ASP A 33 4.46 12.15 9.83
N LEU A 34 4.71 10.89 9.44
CA LEU A 34 4.88 10.50 8.03
C LEU A 34 3.67 9.74 7.52
N VAL A 35 3.02 10.30 6.48
CA VAL A 35 1.85 9.72 5.79
C VAL A 35 2.21 9.41 4.35
N VAL A 36 2.05 8.14 3.95
CA VAL A 36 2.29 7.67 2.59
C VAL A 36 0.98 7.48 1.85
N PHE A 37 0.82 8.11 0.70
CA PHE A 37 -0.30 7.96 -0.21
C PHE A 37 0.06 7.12 -1.44
N ILE A 38 -0.86 6.25 -1.82
CA ILE A 38 -0.77 5.39 -2.99
C ILE A 38 -2.15 5.31 -3.65
N SER A 39 -2.19 5.48 -4.96
CA SER A 39 -3.39 5.22 -5.76
C SER A 39 -3.03 4.50 -7.05
N ILE A 40 -4.04 3.91 -7.68
CA ILE A 40 -3.95 3.45 -9.06
C ILE A 40 -5.18 4.00 -9.79
N PRO A 41 -5.04 4.84 -10.82
CA PRO A 41 -3.79 5.49 -11.29
C PRO A 41 -3.12 6.41 -10.25
N ASP A 42 -1.87 6.84 -10.49
CA ASP A 42 -1.15 7.78 -9.61
C ASP A 42 -1.90 9.11 -9.46
N PHE A 43 -1.94 9.69 -8.25
CA PHE A 43 -2.61 10.97 -7.94
C PHE A 43 -4.10 11.01 -8.27
N THR A 44 -4.86 9.99 -7.88
CA THR A 44 -6.30 9.92 -8.18
C THR A 44 -7.16 9.45 -7.00
N ASP A 45 -8.48 9.62 -7.19
CA ASP A 45 -9.54 9.01 -6.37
C ASP A 45 -9.50 9.47 -4.90
N ASN A 46 -10.06 8.67 -3.99
CA ASN A 46 -10.18 8.96 -2.57
C ASN A 46 -8.83 9.23 -1.88
N SER A 47 -7.73 8.62 -2.37
CA SER A 47 -6.40 8.93 -1.84
C SER A 47 -5.99 10.37 -2.15
N MET A 48 -6.30 10.89 -3.34
CA MET A 48 -6.01 12.28 -3.70
C MET A 48 -6.89 13.26 -2.92
N ALA A 49 -8.19 12.97 -2.82
CA ALA A 49 -9.11 13.80 -2.04
C ALA A 49 -8.69 13.89 -0.56
N LEU A 50 -8.28 12.77 0.04
CA LEU A 50 -7.77 12.77 1.43
C LEU A 50 -6.43 13.51 1.55
N PHE A 51 -5.54 13.35 0.57
CA PHE A 51 -4.28 14.09 0.54
C PHE A 51 -4.52 15.60 0.52
N GLU A 52 -5.33 16.10 -0.42
CA GLU A 52 -5.64 17.53 -0.55
C GLU A 52 -6.29 18.09 0.72
N TYR A 53 -7.20 17.32 1.34
CA TYR A 53 -7.77 17.69 2.62
C TYR A 53 -6.71 17.80 3.72
N MET A 54 -5.87 16.78 3.90
CA MET A 54 -4.82 16.79 4.93
C MET A 54 -3.79 17.89 4.71
N ASP A 55 -3.41 18.14 3.46
CA ASP A 55 -2.48 19.20 3.07
C ASP A 55 -3.06 20.59 3.39
N SER A 56 -4.38 20.77 3.17
CA SER A 56 -5.07 22.03 3.49
C SER A 56 -5.19 22.35 4.98
N LEU A 57 -4.97 21.37 5.86
CA LEU A 57 -5.01 21.58 7.31
C LEU A 57 -3.74 22.26 7.84
N ASP A 58 -2.66 22.31 7.05
CA ASP A 58 -1.36 22.88 7.44
C ASP A 58 -0.81 22.30 8.77
N GLU A 59 -1.08 21.02 9.00
CA GLU A 59 -0.55 20.26 10.13
C GLU A 59 0.87 19.79 9.85
N ASP A 60 1.68 19.56 10.89
CA ASP A 60 3.09 19.12 10.78
C ASP A 60 3.22 17.64 10.40
N PHE A 61 2.60 17.25 9.28
CA PHE A 61 2.73 15.95 8.64
C PHE A 61 3.59 16.04 7.38
N GLU A 62 4.55 15.13 7.27
CA GLU A 62 5.20 14.85 6.00
C GLU A 62 4.29 13.98 5.14
N LEU A 63 3.57 14.60 4.21
CA LEU A 63 2.74 13.90 3.23
C LEU A 63 3.58 13.51 2.01
N VAL A 64 3.60 12.23 1.64
CA VAL A 64 4.39 11.75 0.49
C VAL A 64 3.60 10.78 -0.39
N TRP A 65 3.83 10.87 -1.69
CA TRP A 65 3.26 9.98 -2.68
C TRP A 65 4.26 8.93 -3.15
N ILE A 66 3.82 7.67 -3.25
CA ILE A 66 4.59 6.62 -3.91
C ILE A 66 3.92 6.29 -5.24
N VAL A 67 4.62 6.60 -6.33
CA VAL A 67 4.03 6.67 -7.68
C VAL A 67 4.81 5.82 -8.67
N LYS A 68 4.14 5.29 -9.70
CA LYS A 68 4.83 4.57 -10.77
C LYS A 68 5.58 5.54 -11.68
N ASN A 69 4.95 6.64 -12.05
CA ASN A 69 5.50 7.65 -12.95
C ASN A 69 5.50 9.01 -12.24
N PRO A 70 6.66 9.47 -11.71
CA PRO A 70 6.77 10.80 -11.14
C PRO A 70 6.40 11.90 -12.13
N ARG A 71 5.83 12.98 -11.61
CA ARG A 71 5.29 14.12 -12.34
C ARG A 71 5.90 15.43 -11.84
N ASP A 72 6.77 16.03 -12.64
CA ASP A 72 7.46 17.27 -12.26
C ASP A 72 6.54 18.51 -12.27
N ASP A 73 5.35 18.38 -12.86
CA ASP A 73 4.34 19.45 -12.92
C ASP A 73 3.50 19.59 -11.64
N LEU A 74 3.66 18.67 -10.69
CA LEU A 74 2.98 18.70 -9.40
C LEU A 74 3.95 19.12 -8.30
N ASP A 75 3.58 20.13 -7.52
CA ASP A 75 4.28 20.50 -6.29
C ASP A 75 3.90 19.56 -5.13
N ILE A 76 4.10 18.25 -5.36
CA ILE A 76 3.76 17.19 -4.42
C ILE A 76 5.00 16.34 -4.21
N LYS A 77 5.35 16.13 -2.94
CA LYS A 77 6.47 15.27 -2.57
C LYS A 77 6.19 13.83 -2.97
N GLN A 78 6.98 13.32 -3.91
CA GLN A 78 6.73 12.03 -4.53
C GLN A 78 8.00 11.21 -4.70
N TYR A 79 7.87 9.89 -4.63
CA TYR A 79 8.96 8.94 -4.80
C TYR A 79 8.55 7.82 -5.75
N LYS A 80 9.45 7.50 -6.68
CA LYS A 80 9.22 6.42 -7.65
C LYS A 80 9.16 5.05 -6.96
N ALA A 81 8.10 4.30 -7.21
CA ALA A 81 7.90 2.97 -6.70
C ALA A 81 9.10 2.06 -7.03
N TYR A 82 9.42 1.15 -6.11
CA TYR A 82 10.56 0.22 -6.18
C TYR A 82 11.96 0.84 -6.10
N HIS A 83 12.07 2.17 -5.99
CA HIS A 83 13.35 2.81 -5.66
C HIS A 83 13.57 2.83 -4.14
N LEU A 84 14.85 2.82 -3.73
CA LEU A 84 15.23 2.77 -2.31
C LEU A 84 14.58 3.88 -1.46
N PRO A 85 14.50 5.16 -1.90
CA PRO A 85 13.82 6.21 -1.13
C PRO A 85 12.32 5.91 -0.88
N ALA A 86 11.60 5.40 -1.89
CA ALA A 86 10.20 5.01 -1.74
C ALA A 86 10.04 3.87 -0.73
N ILE A 87 10.91 2.85 -0.82
CA ILE A 87 10.91 1.73 0.12
C ILE A 87 11.16 2.23 1.54
N LEU A 88 12.14 3.10 1.75
CA LEU A 88 12.45 3.67 3.07
C LEU A 88 11.28 4.50 3.62
N LYS A 89 10.58 5.27 2.79
CA LYS A 89 9.38 6.01 3.20
C LYS A 89 8.28 5.07 3.64
N ILE A 90 7.98 4.04 2.86
CA ILE A 90 6.99 3.00 3.22
C ILE A 90 7.36 2.31 4.54
N LEU A 91 8.64 1.93 4.72
CA LEU A 91 9.11 1.26 5.93
C LEU A 91 9.07 2.19 7.16
N ARG A 92 9.22 3.51 7.00
CA ARG A 92 9.20 4.45 8.13
C ARG A 92 7.82 5.05 8.40
N ALA A 93 6.89 4.99 7.46
CA ALA A 93 5.59 5.64 7.60
C ALA A 93 4.80 5.11 8.80
N GLY A 94 4.21 6.01 9.58
CA GLY A 94 3.22 5.67 10.59
C GLY A 94 1.87 5.35 9.97
N TYR A 95 1.54 6.03 8.86
CA TYR A 95 0.27 5.90 8.15
C TYR A 95 0.50 5.57 6.68
N ILE A 96 -0.27 4.61 6.16
CA ILE A 96 -0.28 4.25 4.74
C ILE A 96 -1.73 4.31 4.25
N ILE A 97 -1.99 5.20 3.31
CA ILE A 97 -3.28 5.38 2.64
C ILE A 97 -3.20 4.74 1.26
N SER A 98 -4.15 3.86 0.92
CA SER A 98 -4.19 3.19 -0.37
C SER A 98 -5.60 2.99 -0.90
N THR A 99 -5.81 3.06 -2.21
CA THR A 99 -7.09 2.73 -2.87
C THR A 99 -7.27 1.23 -3.18
N HIS A 100 -6.18 0.44 -3.22
CA HIS A 100 -6.19 -0.95 -3.74
C HIS A 100 -5.57 -1.99 -2.79
N GLY A 101 -5.09 -1.59 -1.61
CA GLY A 101 -4.56 -2.57 -0.65
C GLY A 101 -3.17 -3.15 -1.00
N ASN A 102 -2.44 -2.60 -1.98
CA ASN A 102 -1.24 -3.24 -2.55
C ASN A 102 -0.11 -3.54 -1.54
N LEU A 103 0.03 -2.71 -0.50
CA LEU A 103 1.07 -2.87 0.53
C LEU A 103 0.61 -3.70 1.75
N ARG A 104 -0.61 -4.21 1.72
CA ARG A 104 -1.21 -4.92 2.86
C ARG A 104 -0.41 -6.15 3.30
N ARG A 105 0.29 -6.84 2.41
CA ARG A 105 1.10 -8.03 2.76
C ARG A 105 2.43 -7.73 3.44
N VAL A 106 2.91 -6.49 3.35
CA VAL A 106 4.20 -6.07 3.93
C VAL A 106 4.03 -5.16 5.14
N ARG A 107 2.80 -4.68 5.42
CA ARG A 107 2.50 -3.88 6.62
C ARG A 107 2.81 -4.66 7.91
N VAL A 108 3.06 -3.89 8.97
CA VAL A 108 3.26 -4.41 10.33
C VAL A 108 2.31 -3.70 11.30
N PRO A 109 2.02 -4.27 12.49
CA PRO A 109 1.08 -3.68 13.45
C PRO A 109 1.41 -2.26 13.92
N SER A 110 2.68 -1.84 13.83
CA SER A 110 3.10 -0.48 14.18
C SER A 110 2.74 0.58 13.12
N GLN A 111 2.15 0.17 11.99
CA GLN A 111 1.64 1.06 10.94
C GLN A 111 0.12 1.02 10.89
N VAL A 112 -0.50 2.19 10.79
CA VAL A 112 -1.92 2.31 10.49
C VAL A 112 -2.09 2.26 8.98
N PHE A 113 -2.85 1.27 8.50
CA PHE A 113 -3.11 1.08 7.08
C PHE A 113 -4.58 1.40 6.79
N VAL A 114 -4.83 2.42 5.99
CA VAL A 114 -6.17 2.86 5.62
C VAL A 114 -6.41 2.51 4.15
N ASN A 115 -7.36 1.61 3.90
CA ASN A 115 -7.82 1.33 2.56
C ASN A 115 -9.05 2.18 2.25
N VAL A 116 -8.90 3.20 1.40
CA VAL A 116 -9.99 4.10 1.01
C VAL A 116 -10.80 3.58 -0.19
N TRP A 117 -10.45 2.40 -0.71
CA TRP A 117 -11.08 1.79 -1.90
C TRP A 117 -11.10 2.74 -3.11
N HIS A 118 -11.79 2.35 -4.18
CA HIS A 118 -11.88 3.09 -5.44
C HIS A 118 -13.33 3.12 -5.96
N GLY A 119 -14.29 3.22 -5.03
CA GLY A 119 -15.72 3.32 -5.32
C GLY A 119 -16.56 2.11 -4.91
N MET A 120 -17.87 2.24 -5.14
CA MET A 120 -18.85 1.23 -4.80
C MET A 120 -18.80 0.04 -5.78
N PRO A 121 -18.76 -1.21 -5.29
CA PRO A 121 -18.76 -2.37 -6.17
C PRO A 121 -20.12 -2.56 -6.83
N LEU A 122 -20.16 -2.61 -8.18
CA LEU A 122 -21.35 -3.02 -8.93
C LEU A 122 -21.39 -4.53 -9.20
N LYS A 123 -20.21 -5.13 -9.40
CA LYS A 123 -20.06 -6.59 -9.53
C LYS A 123 -19.76 -7.17 -8.16
N ALA A 124 -20.16 -8.42 -7.92
CA ALA A 124 -19.73 -9.16 -6.73
C ALA A 124 -18.19 -9.17 -6.66
N MET A 125 -17.65 -8.83 -5.48
CA MET A 125 -16.22 -8.82 -5.18
C MET A 125 -15.99 -9.41 -3.79
N GLY A 126 -14.73 -9.72 -3.47
CA GLY A 126 -14.36 -10.23 -2.17
C GLY A 126 -15.10 -11.53 -1.84
N TYR A 127 -15.79 -11.55 -0.71
CA TYR A 127 -16.53 -12.73 -0.25
C TYR A 127 -17.89 -12.93 -0.92
N ALA A 128 -18.39 -11.93 -1.65
CA ALA A 128 -19.61 -12.06 -2.43
C ALA A 128 -19.39 -12.78 -3.76
N GLU A 129 -18.14 -13.01 -4.18
CA GLU A 129 -17.86 -13.83 -5.35
C GLU A 129 -18.28 -15.29 -5.10
N ASN A 130 -18.98 -15.90 -6.05
CA ASN A 130 -19.33 -17.31 -6.01
C ASN A 130 -18.11 -18.18 -6.36
N ARG A 131 -17.13 -18.21 -5.44
CA ARG A 131 -15.86 -18.94 -5.54
C ARG A 131 -15.52 -19.55 -4.18
N ASP A 132 -14.66 -20.57 -4.19
CA ASP A 132 -14.12 -21.15 -2.96
C ASP A 132 -13.47 -20.06 -2.10
N LEU A 133 -13.99 -19.88 -0.89
CA LEU A 133 -13.56 -18.84 0.04
C LEU A 133 -12.11 -19.11 0.46
N VAL A 134 -11.18 -18.30 -0.03
CA VAL A 134 -9.81 -18.27 0.48
C VAL A 134 -9.71 -17.11 1.47
N LEU A 135 -9.66 -17.44 2.76
CA LEU A 135 -9.46 -16.41 3.78
C LEU A 135 -8.15 -15.64 3.51
N PRO A 136 -8.18 -14.30 3.60
CA PRO A 136 -7.03 -13.48 3.35
C PRO A 136 -5.97 -13.72 4.43
N PHE A 137 -4.77 -14.11 3.99
CA PHE A 137 -3.61 -14.35 4.86
C PHE A 137 -3.34 -13.17 5.82
N ASN A 138 -3.45 -13.36 7.13
CA ASN A 138 -3.13 -12.38 8.18
C ASN A 138 -3.92 -11.07 8.04
N PHE A 139 -5.21 -11.09 8.37
CA PHE A 139 -5.93 -9.87 8.76
C PHE A 139 -6.10 -9.86 10.27
N ASP A 140 -5.37 -8.99 10.93
CA ASP A 140 -5.58 -8.66 12.35
C ASP A 140 -6.62 -7.53 12.50
N ASP A 141 -7.36 -7.22 11.43
CA ASP A 141 -8.35 -6.15 11.38
C ASP A 141 -9.69 -6.76 10.99
N GLU A 142 -10.65 -6.70 11.92
CA GLU A 142 -12.02 -7.19 11.75
C GLU A 142 -12.78 -6.42 10.66
N ASN A 143 -12.26 -5.28 10.18
CA ASN A 143 -12.93 -4.44 9.18
C ASN A 143 -12.67 -4.84 7.72
N TYR A 144 -11.86 -5.87 7.45
CA TYR A 144 -11.59 -6.30 6.07
C TYR A 144 -12.60 -7.31 5.50
N TYR A 145 -13.62 -7.68 6.26
CA TYR A 145 -14.63 -8.65 5.81
C TYR A 145 -15.73 -8.07 4.92
N LEU A 146 -15.57 -6.84 4.42
CA LEU A 146 -16.43 -6.25 3.39
C LEU A 146 -15.91 -6.58 1.98
#